data_AF-A0A258X9U9-F1
#
_entry.id   AF-A0A258X9U9-F1
#
_cell.length_a   1.000
_cell.length_b   1.000
_cell.length_c   1.000
_cell.angle_alpha   90.00
_cell.angle_beta   90.00
_cell.angle_gamma   90.00
#
_symmetry.space_group_name_H-M   'P 1'
#
loop_
_entity.id
_entity.type
_entity.pdbx_description
1 polymer ?
#
loop_
_entity_poly.entity_id
_entity_poly.type
_entity_poly.pdbx_seq_one_letter_code
_entity_poly.pdbx_strand_id
1 'polypeptide(L)'
;MKNLTSFTVFEMRGHPIHYIGLSALCDAFSKIKTLKTFYVEDIGEDEAEAEVKRNELLEQQLKKLLKKCIKLKNLNLTNALSPFLLDDMARYFARPPLRLLNLSANFFDGETAKALVEALKKKERKEENERLRLILKQNNVYPHEIRELKIETLDFEVDLSDQDVM
;
A
#
# COMPACT_ATOMS: atom_id res chain seq x y z
N MET A 1 17.52 -12.06 -17.48
CA MET A 1 16.87 -12.69 -16.31
C MET A 1 15.90 -13.74 -16.81
N LYS A 2 16.00 -15.00 -16.35
CA LYS A 2 14.97 -16.02 -16.63
C LYS A 2 13.61 -15.51 -16.13
N ASN A 3 12.55 -15.66 -16.90
CA ASN A 3 11.19 -15.34 -16.44
C ASN A 3 10.92 -16.15 -15.18
N LEU A 4 10.80 -15.47 -14.04
CA LEU A 4 10.42 -16.07 -12.75
C LEU A 4 8.91 -16.34 -12.78
N THR A 5 8.49 -17.33 -13.56
CA THR A 5 7.07 -17.67 -13.78
C THR A 5 6.44 -18.38 -12.59
N SER A 6 7.22 -18.85 -11.63
CA SER A 6 6.74 -19.51 -10.41
C SER A 6 6.81 -18.63 -9.17
N PHE A 7 7.42 -17.44 -9.26
CA PHE A 7 7.62 -16.58 -8.09
C PHE A 7 6.30 -15.88 -7.73
N THR A 8 5.76 -16.18 -6.54
CA THR A 8 4.44 -15.70 -6.12
C THR A 8 4.47 -14.87 -4.84
N VAL A 9 5.52 -14.98 -4.03
CA VAL A 9 5.60 -14.35 -2.70
C VAL A 9 6.97 -13.73 -2.53
N PHE A 10 7.00 -12.41 -2.31
CA PHE A 10 8.18 -11.70 -1.81
C PHE A 10 7.85 -11.16 -0.42
N GLU A 11 8.67 -11.49 0.57
CA GLU A 11 8.56 -10.94 1.91
C GLU A 11 9.93 -10.56 2.44
N MET A 12 10.01 -9.34 2.98
CA MET A 12 11.17 -8.81 3.66
C MET A 12 10.70 -8.16 4.95
N ARG A 13 10.93 -8.86 6.07
CA ARG A 13 10.49 -8.48 7.42
C ARG A 13 11.69 -8.22 8.31
N GLY A 14 11.64 -7.18 9.14
CA GLY A 14 12.70 -6.82 10.08
C GLY A 14 14.05 -6.49 9.43
N HIS A 15 14.02 -6.09 8.15
CA HIS A 15 15.21 -5.76 7.39
C HIS A 15 15.02 -4.38 6.78
N PRO A 16 15.45 -3.32 7.50
CA PRO A 16 15.20 -1.99 7.02
C PRO A 16 15.85 -1.78 5.66
N ILE A 17 15.03 -1.47 4.67
CA ILE A 17 15.50 -1.13 3.34
C ILE A 17 15.39 0.36 3.16
N HIS A 18 16.46 1.00 2.72
CA HIS A 18 16.39 2.39 2.31
C HIS A 18 15.43 2.55 1.12
N TYR A 19 14.96 3.77 0.92
CA TYR A 19 14.00 4.11 -0.11
C TYR A 19 14.41 3.63 -1.52
N ILE A 20 15.71 3.77 -1.84
CA ILE A 20 16.28 3.32 -3.11
C ILE A 20 16.13 1.80 -3.27
N GLY A 21 16.29 1.05 -2.17
CA GLY A 21 16.06 -0.38 -2.12
C GLY A 21 14.61 -0.73 -2.44
N LEU A 22 13.63 -0.09 -1.78
CA LEU A 22 12.22 -0.33 -2.08
C LEU A 22 11.88 -0.01 -3.53
N SER A 23 12.39 1.11 -4.06
CA SER A 23 12.19 1.51 -5.45
C SER A 23 12.73 0.46 -6.43
N ALA A 24 13.95 -0.04 -6.19
CA ALA A 24 14.55 -1.10 -7.00
C ALA A 24 13.75 -2.41 -6.94
N LEU A 25 13.25 -2.78 -5.76
CA LEU A 25 12.36 -3.93 -5.60
C LEU A 25 11.06 -3.73 -6.40
N CYS A 26 10.43 -2.57 -6.31
CA CYS A 26 9.22 -2.26 -7.07
C CYS A 26 9.45 -2.41 -8.59
N ASP A 27 10.57 -1.90 -9.13
CA ASP A 27 10.89 -2.09 -10.56
C ASP A 27 11.09 -3.58 -10.90
N ALA A 28 11.89 -4.29 -10.11
CA ALA A 28 12.21 -5.69 -10.34
C ALA A 28 10.95 -6.56 -10.33
N PHE A 29 10.12 -6.41 -9.28
CA PHE A 29 8.91 -7.18 -9.08
C PHE A 29 7.77 -6.78 -10.03
N SER A 30 7.78 -5.57 -10.61
CA SER A 30 6.81 -5.17 -11.64
C SER A 30 6.83 -6.06 -12.90
N LYS A 31 7.92 -6.81 -13.11
CA LYS A 31 8.09 -7.73 -14.24
C LYS A 31 7.54 -9.13 -13.92
N ILE A 32 7.28 -9.44 -12.64
CA ILE A 32 6.83 -10.75 -12.17
C ILE A 32 5.29 -10.79 -12.15
N LYS A 33 4.70 -11.36 -13.20
CA LYS A 33 3.24 -11.41 -13.40
C LYS A 33 2.51 -12.39 -12.47
N THR A 34 3.25 -13.30 -11.85
CA THR A 34 2.73 -14.31 -10.93
C THR A 34 2.75 -13.89 -9.47
N LEU A 35 3.32 -12.72 -9.17
CA LEU A 35 3.39 -12.19 -7.80
C LEU A 35 1.99 -12.00 -7.22
N LYS A 36 1.75 -12.62 -6.08
CA LYS A 36 0.51 -12.56 -5.30
C LYS A 36 0.71 -11.81 -3.98
N THR A 37 1.92 -11.83 -3.42
CA THR A 37 2.24 -11.17 -2.16
C THR A 37 3.53 -10.37 -2.31
N PHE A 38 3.46 -9.10 -1.95
CA PHE A 38 4.61 -8.21 -1.83
C PHE A 38 4.56 -7.58 -0.44
N TYR A 39 5.51 -7.96 0.41
CA TYR A 39 5.59 -7.52 1.78
C TYR A 39 6.94 -6.87 2.01
N VAL A 40 6.89 -5.60 2.38
CA VAL A 40 8.02 -4.84 2.92
C VAL A 40 7.51 -4.11 4.15
N GLU A 41 8.33 -4.10 5.19
CA GLU A 41 8.14 -3.23 6.35
C GLU A 41 9.42 -2.46 6.63
N ASP A 42 9.25 -1.33 7.30
CA ASP A 42 10.32 -0.55 7.93
C ASP A 42 11.35 -0.05 6.92
N ILE A 43 11.07 1.07 6.26
CA ILE A 43 12.08 1.75 5.46
C ILE A 43 12.98 2.53 6.40
N GLY A 44 14.29 2.28 6.29
CA GLY A 44 15.28 3.01 7.08
C GLY A 44 15.19 4.52 6.81
N GLU A 45 15.43 5.32 7.84
CA GLU A 45 15.53 6.77 7.71
C GLU A 45 16.69 7.13 6.78
N ASP A 46 16.43 7.96 5.77
CA ASP A 46 17.47 8.55 4.95
C ASP A 46 17.73 10.00 5.38
N GLU A 47 18.94 10.50 5.12
CA GLU A 47 19.29 11.91 5.32
C GLU A 47 18.32 12.86 4.58
N ALA A 48 17.95 13.97 5.23
CA ALA A 48 16.79 14.81 4.88
C ALA A 48 16.87 15.52 3.51
N GLU A 49 18.05 15.72 2.94
CA GLU A 49 18.23 16.69 1.83
C GLU A 49 17.77 16.22 0.43
N ALA A 50 17.32 14.98 0.24
CA ALA A 50 16.92 14.44 -1.08
C ALA A 50 15.46 13.93 -1.17
N GLU A 51 14.58 14.35 -0.27
CA GLU A 51 13.26 13.73 -0.09
C GLU A 51 12.33 13.79 -1.32
N VAL A 52 12.29 14.91 -2.05
CA VAL A 52 11.34 15.09 -3.18
C VAL A 52 11.66 14.19 -4.37
N LYS A 53 12.89 14.26 -4.90
CA LYS A 53 13.32 13.42 -6.04
C LYS A 53 13.33 11.94 -5.69
N ARG A 54 13.57 11.61 -4.42
CA ARG A 54 13.32 10.27 -3.90
C ARG A 54 11.86 9.99 -4.14
N ASN A 55 10.92 10.61 -3.40
CA ASN A 55 9.47 10.36 -3.44
C ASN A 55 8.89 10.12 -4.84
N GLU A 56 9.25 10.94 -5.82
CA GLU A 56 8.83 10.76 -7.22
C GLU A 56 9.25 9.41 -7.82
N LEU A 57 10.45 8.91 -7.52
CA LEU A 57 10.99 7.67 -8.06
C LEU A 57 10.26 6.42 -7.53
N LEU A 58 10.09 6.25 -6.20
CA LEU A 58 9.27 5.15 -5.65
C LEU A 58 7.86 5.27 -6.11
N GLU A 59 7.29 6.48 -6.16
CA GLU A 59 5.94 6.66 -6.65
C GLU A 59 5.81 6.08 -8.07
N GLN A 60 6.74 6.42 -8.97
CA GLN A 60 6.79 5.84 -10.31
C GLN A 60 6.93 4.31 -10.31
N GLN A 61 7.84 3.74 -9.50
CA GLN A 61 8.05 2.29 -9.47
C GLN A 61 6.90 1.54 -8.80
N LEU A 62 6.29 2.09 -7.76
CA LEU A 62 5.15 1.51 -7.08
C LEU A 62 3.91 1.57 -7.98
N LYS A 63 3.69 2.68 -8.71
CA LYS A 63 2.66 2.74 -9.78
C LYS A 63 2.89 1.66 -10.80
N LYS A 64 4.15 1.42 -11.20
CA LYS A 64 4.51 0.39 -12.18
C LYS A 64 4.23 -1.02 -11.65
N LEU A 65 4.58 -1.31 -10.39
CA LEU A 65 4.27 -2.56 -9.70
C LEU A 65 2.76 -2.81 -9.69
N LEU A 66 1.98 -1.85 -9.18
CA LEU A 66 0.52 -1.94 -9.06
C LEU A 66 -0.18 -2.10 -10.43
N LYS A 67 0.34 -1.45 -11.48
CA LYS A 67 -0.18 -1.59 -12.86
C LYS A 67 0.09 -2.97 -13.45
N LYS A 68 1.26 -3.55 -13.17
CA LYS A 68 1.77 -4.71 -13.89
C LYS A 68 1.50 -6.03 -13.18
N CYS A 69 1.41 -6.03 -11.85
CA CYS A 69 1.16 -7.21 -11.03
C CYS A 69 -0.33 -7.42 -10.83
N ILE A 70 -1.04 -7.79 -11.91
CA ILE A 70 -2.50 -7.97 -11.92
C ILE A 70 -2.99 -9.15 -11.04
N LYS A 71 -2.08 -9.98 -10.52
CA LYS A 71 -2.38 -11.08 -9.59
C LYS A 71 -2.04 -10.76 -8.13
N LEU A 72 -1.54 -9.55 -7.85
CA LEU A 72 -1.19 -9.12 -6.51
C LEU A 72 -2.45 -9.06 -5.65
N LYS A 73 -2.47 -9.87 -4.58
CA LYS A 73 -3.59 -9.96 -3.63
C LYS A 73 -3.25 -9.36 -2.28
N ASN A 74 -1.99 -9.44 -1.86
CA ASN A 74 -1.53 -8.93 -0.57
C ASN A 74 -0.39 -7.94 -0.79
N LEU A 75 -0.58 -6.72 -0.32
CA LEU A 75 0.43 -5.67 -0.35
C LEU A 75 0.63 -5.15 1.07
N ASN A 76 1.85 -5.25 1.59
CA ASN A 76 2.25 -4.60 2.83
C ASN A 76 3.38 -3.60 2.54
N LEU A 77 3.15 -2.36 2.96
CA LEU A 77 4.08 -1.22 2.92
C LEU A 77 4.01 -0.49 4.27
N THR A 78 4.18 -1.24 5.36
CA THR A 78 4.19 -0.68 6.73
C THR A 78 5.45 0.16 6.92
N ASN A 79 5.32 1.39 7.43
CA ASN A 79 6.45 2.31 7.61
C ASN A 79 7.34 2.41 6.36
N ALA A 80 6.73 2.56 5.18
CA ALA A 80 7.42 2.44 3.90
C ALA A 80 7.11 3.57 2.91
N LEU A 81 6.21 4.48 3.24
CA LEU A 81 5.76 5.55 2.37
C LEU A 81 5.77 6.86 3.17
N SER A 82 6.19 7.94 2.51
CA SER A 82 5.95 9.27 3.07
C SER A 82 4.47 9.65 2.93
N PRO A 83 3.93 10.49 3.83
CA PRO A 83 2.55 10.96 3.75
C PRO A 83 2.22 11.59 2.39
N PHE A 84 3.13 12.41 1.85
CA PHE A 84 2.96 13.12 0.58
C PHE A 84 2.77 12.21 -0.64
N LEU A 85 3.29 10.98 -0.57
CA LEU A 85 3.22 10.04 -1.70
C LEU A 85 1.82 9.40 -1.83
N LEU A 86 1.03 9.35 -0.76
CA LEU A 86 -0.19 8.55 -0.72
C LEU A 86 -1.39 9.19 -1.44
N ASP A 87 -1.50 10.51 -1.44
CA ASP A 87 -2.61 11.24 -2.07
C ASP A 87 -2.77 10.89 -3.56
N ASP A 88 -1.66 10.84 -4.30
CA ASP A 88 -1.65 10.51 -5.73
C ASP A 88 -1.73 9.00 -6.03
N MET A 89 -1.52 8.18 -5.01
CA MET A 89 -1.38 6.73 -5.11
C MET A 89 -2.67 5.97 -4.84
N ALA A 90 -3.62 6.57 -4.13
CA ALA A 90 -4.93 5.98 -3.77
C ALA A 90 -5.59 5.20 -4.92
N ARG A 91 -5.72 5.81 -6.10
CA ARG A 91 -6.32 5.19 -7.30
C ARG A 91 -5.52 4.02 -7.90
N TYR A 92 -4.23 3.92 -7.59
CA TYR A 92 -3.38 2.83 -8.09
C TYR A 92 -3.51 1.58 -7.23
N PHE A 93 -3.73 1.73 -5.92
CA PHE A 93 -4.03 0.60 -5.04
C PHE A 93 -5.33 -0.10 -5.43
N ALA A 94 -6.28 0.64 -6.02
CA ALA A 94 -7.50 0.06 -6.58
C ALA A 94 -7.29 -0.77 -7.86
N ARG A 95 -6.09 -0.81 -8.48
CA ARG A 95 -5.87 -1.58 -9.72
C ARG A 95 -5.76 -3.10 -9.49
N PRO A 96 -4.77 -3.61 -8.74
CA PRO A 96 -4.66 -5.04 -8.50
C PRO A 96 -5.83 -5.58 -7.66
N PRO A 97 -6.17 -6.87 -7.76
CA PRO A 97 -7.23 -7.51 -6.97
C PRO A 97 -6.78 -7.72 -5.50
N LEU A 98 -6.47 -6.63 -4.80
CA LEU A 98 -6.04 -6.67 -3.41
C LEU A 98 -7.17 -7.18 -2.51
N ARG A 99 -6.82 -8.18 -1.70
CA ARG A 99 -7.56 -8.65 -0.51
C ARG A 99 -7.00 -8.06 0.76
N LEU A 100 -5.71 -7.72 0.78
CA LEU A 100 -5.04 -7.07 1.89
C LEU A 100 -4.19 -5.91 1.38
N LEU A 101 -4.42 -4.73 1.94
CA LEU A 101 -3.55 -3.57 1.82
C LEU A 101 -3.18 -3.11 3.23
N ASN A 102 -1.91 -3.27 3.61
CA ASN A 102 -1.40 -2.77 4.87
C ASN A 102 -0.53 -1.53 4.63
N LEU A 103 -0.97 -0.40 5.19
CA LEU A 103 -0.30 0.88 5.17
C LEU A 103 -0.13 1.43 6.60
N SER A 104 0.01 0.56 7.61
CA SER A 104 0.26 1.01 8.96
C SER A 104 1.56 1.82 9.07
N ALA A 105 1.63 2.74 10.05
CA ALA A 105 2.83 3.49 10.38
C ALA A 105 3.45 4.32 9.23
N ASN A 106 2.64 4.87 8.32
CA ASN A 106 3.10 5.78 7.27
C ASN A 106 2.80 7.26 7.57
N PHE A 107 2.28 7.57 8.78
CA PHE A 107 2.09 8.91 9.33
C PHE A 107 1.24 9.89 8.49
N PHE A 108 0.41 9.40 7.57
CA PHE A 108 -0.55 10.24 6.82
C PHE A 108 -1.77 10.61 7.64
N ASP A 109 -2.48 11.64 7.21
CA ASP A 109 -3.63 12.22 7.90
C ASP A 109 -4.99 11.62 7.48
N GLY A 110 -6.06 12.05 8.16
CA GLY A 110 -7.42 11.62 7.88
C GLY A 110 -7.92 11.95 6.47
N GLU A 111 -7.48 13.04 5.84
CA GLU A 111 -7.91 13.42 4.49
C GLU A 111 -7.30 12.50 3.43
N THR A 112 -5.99 12.21 3.54
CA THR A 112 -5.32 11.18 2.73
C THR A 112 -6.01 9.82 2.90
N ALA A 113 -6.36 9.46 4.13
CA ALA A 113 -7.06 8.21 4.42
C ALA A 113 -8.47 8.15 3.80
N LYS A 114 -9.23 9.25 3.86
CA LYS A 114 -10.54 9.35 3.19
C LYS A 114 -10.42 9.21 1.68
N ALA A 115 -9.46 9.89 1.07
CA ALA A 115 -9.19 9.79 -0.37
C ALA A 115 -8.84 8.36 -0.79
N LEU A 116 -8.02 7.67 0.01
CA LEU A 116 -7.69 6.26 -0.19
C LEU A 116 -8.92 5.36 -0.11
N VAL A 117 -9.74 5.51 0.94
CA VAL A 117 -10.97 4.73 1.11
C VAL A 117 -11.92 4.94 -0.07
N GLU A 118 -12.17 6.17 -0.48
CA GLU A 118 -13.06 6.47 -1.60
C GLU A 118 -12.54 5.91 -2.93
N ALA A 119 -11.23 5.95 -3.16
CA ALA A 119 -10.62 5.34 -4.34
C ALA A 119 -10.80 3.81 -4.36
N LEU A 120 -10.71 3.16 -3.19
CA LEU A 120 -10.87 1.71 -3.05
C LEU A 120 -12.35 1.27 -3.10
N LYS A 121 -13.29 2.10 -2.62
CA LYS A 121 -14.75 1.85 -2.68
C LYS A 121 -15.30 1.84 -4.10
N LYS A 122 -14.80 2.70 -4.99
CA LYS A 122 -15.25 2.79 -6.40
C LYS A 122 -14.94 1.55 -7.23
N LYS A 123 -14.21 0.58 -6.69
CA LYS A 123 -13.85 -0.64 -7.39
C LYS A 123 -14.99 -1.65 -7.30
N GLU A 124 -15.66 -1.91 -8.42
CA GLU A 124 -16.53 -3.07 -8.57
C GLU A 124 -15.72 -4.36 -8.40
N ARG A 125 -16.04 -5.15 -7.36
CA ARG A 125 -15.43 -6.46 -7.11
C ARG A 125 -16.35 -7.52 -7.72
N LYS A 126 -15.88 -8.14 -8.81
CA LYS A 126 -16.65 -9.14 -9.58
C LYS A 126 -16.63 -10.55 -8.97
N GLU A 127 -15.90 -10.75 -7.87
CA GLU A 127 -15.84 -12.04 -7.17
C GLU A 127 -16.47 -11.86 -5.78
N GLU A 128 -17.63 -12.51 -5.58
CA GLU A 128 -18.57 -12.34 -4.44
C GLU A 128 -18.00 -12.70 -3.04
N ASN A 129 -16.70 -12.97 -2.88
CA ASN A 129 -16.13 -13.45 -1.61
C ASN A 129 -14.74 -12.88 -1.26
N GLU A 130 -14.24 -11.86 -1.98
CA GLU A 130 -12.91 -11.27 -1.70
C GLU A 130 -13.00 -9.88 -1.05
N ARG A 131 -13.41 -9.85 0.22
CA ARG A 131 -13.37 -8.65 1.08
C ARG A 131 -11.94 -8.08 1.11
N LEU A 132 -11.78 -6.79 0.80
CA LEU A 132 -10.51 -6.09 1.03
C LEU A 132 -10.43 -5.63 2.48
N ARG A 133 -9.38 -6.06 3.15
CA ARG A 133 -8.94 -5.50 4.41
C ARG A 133 -7.89 -4.43 4.17
N LEU A 134 -8.21 -3.21 4.59
CA LEU A 134 -7.31 -2.07 4.62
C LEU A 134 -6.86 -1.85 6.07
N ILE A 135 -5.55 -1.86 6.31
CA ILE A 135 -4.98 -1.65 7.64
C ILE A 135 -4.30 -0.28 7.64
N LEU A 136 -4.78 0.64 8.50
CA LEU A 136 -4.28 2.03 8.62
C LEU A 136 -3.85 2.37 10.05
N LYS A 137 -3.49 1.36 10.85
CA LYS A 137 -3.01 1.53 12.22
C LYS A 137 -1.78 2.45 12.29
N GLN A 138 -1.59 3.12 13.43
CA GLN A 138 -0.39 3.94 13.67
C GLN A 138 -0.17 5.03 12.60
N ASN A 139 -1.25 5.53 12.00
CA ASN A 139 -1.28 6.74 11.19
C ASN A 139 -2.02 7.84 11.98
N ASN A 140 -2.00 9.07 11.48
CA ASN A 140 -2.72 10.21 12.07
C ASN A 140 -4.19 10.23 11.62
N VAL A 141 -4.92 9.10 11.78
CA VAL A 141 -6.24 8.87 11.15
C VAL A 141 -7.29 8.42 12.17
N TYR A 142 -7.99 9.36 12.80
CA TYR A 142 -8.91 9.06 13.87
C TYR A 142 -10.17 8.32 13.39
N PRO A 143 -10.79 7.44 14.21
CA PRO A 143 -11.95 6.66 13.81
C PRO A 143 -13.15 7.48 13.30
N HIS A 144 -13.36 8.69 13.83
CA HIS A 144 -14.48 9.53 13.40
C HIS A 144 -14.33 10.05 11.97
N GLU A 145 -13.10 10.28 11.50
CA GLU A 145 -12.80 10.75 10.14
C GLU A 145 -13.16 9.70 9.07
N ILE A 146 -13.13 8.43 9.44
CA ILE A 146 -13.38 7.29 8.54
C ILE A 146 -14.82 6.77 8.68
N ARG A 147 -15.43 6.87 9.87
CA ARG A 147 -16.83 6.45 10.12
C ARG A 147 -17.85 7.14 9.23
N GLU A 148 -17.61 8.41 8.86
CA GLU A 148 -18.49 9.19 7.98
C GLU A 148 -18.61 8.59 6.57
N LEU A 149 -17.62 7.80 6.14
CA LEU A 149 -17.57 7.22 4.79
C LEU A 149 -18.50 6.02 4.60
N LYS A 150 -19.27 5.61 5.63
CA LYS A 150 -20.22 4.47 5.58
C LYS A 150 -19.61 3.22 4.95
N ILE A 151 -18.51 2.76 5.53
CA ILE A 151 -17.67 1.65 5.08
C ILE A 151 -18.32 0.27 5.27
N GLU A 152 -19.55 0.22 5.75
CA GLU A 152 -20.34 -1.00 5.98
C GLU A 152 -20.83 -1.62 4.66
N THR A 153 -19.91 -1.94 3.75
CA THR A 153 -20.15 -2.84 2.65
C THR A 153 -19.49 -4.18 2.96
N LEU A 154 -20.13 -5.28 2.55
CA LEU A 154 -19.66 -6.66 2.77
C LEU A 154 -18.23 -6.92 2.25
N ASP A 155 -17.74 -6.04 1.37
CA ASP A 155 -16.50 -6.21 0.60
C ASP A 155 -15.32 -5.36 1.08
N PHE A 156 -15.49 -4.60 2.18
CA PHE A 156 -14.46 -3.68 2.66
C PHE A 156 -14.36 -3.65 4.20
N GLU A 157 -13.15 -3.64 4.73
CA GLU A 157 -12.85 -3.49 6.16
C GLU A 157 -11.71 -2.50 6.33
N VAL A 158 -11.85 -1.56 7.26
CA VAL A 158 -10.75 -0.70 7.69
C VAL A 158 -10.40 -1.01 9.13
N ASP A 159 -9.15 -1.41 9.36
CA ASP A 159 -8.59 -1.69 10.68
C ASP A 159 -7.79 -0.49 11.18
N LEU A 160 -8.30 0.13 12.24
CA LEU A 160 -7.69 1.24 12.98
C LEU A 160 -7.36 0.84 14.44
N SER A 161 -7.40 -0.45 14.77
CA SER A 161 -7.03 -0.89 16.12
C SER A 161 -5.59 -0.47 16.43
N ASP A 162 -5.29 -0.06 17.66
CA ASP A 162 -4.00 0.48 18.11
C ASP A 162 -3.73 1.97 17.74
N GLN A 163 -4.75 2.73 17.33
CA GLN A 163 -4.67 4.18 17.43
C GLN A 163 -5.00 4.63 18.84
N ASP A 164 -3.97 4.99 19.60
CA ASP A 164 -4.15 5.60 20.90
C ASP A 164 -4.99 6.87 20.76
N VAL A 165 -6.13 6.87 21.44
CA VAL A 165 -6.93 8.06 21.69
C VAL A 165 -6.10 8.93 22.64
N MET A 166 -5.22 9.77 22.11
CA MET A 166 -4.65 10.88 22.88
C MET A 166 -5.60 12.06 22.90
#